data_AF-A0A7W5KWP7-F1
#
_entry.id   AF-A0A7W5KWP7-F1
#
_cell.length_a   1.000
_cell.length_b   1.000
_cell.length_c   1.000
_cell.angle_alpha   90.00
_cell.angle_beta   90.00
_cell.angle_gamma   90.00
#
_symmetry.space_group_name_H-M   'P 1'
#
loop_
_entity.id
_entity.type
_entity.pdbx_description
1 polymer ?
#
loop_
_entity_poly.entity_id
_entity_poly.type
_entity_poly.pdbx_seq_one_letter_code
_entity_poly.pdbx_strand_id
1 'polypeptide(L)'
;MHEYDAAYNMDFANIPDSWHNTFCKMLTENVRLGDLETVFENVAIITFNYDRCIEHYLLTWLIKYMRIPYGEAAEICRKLPIFHPYGQVGLLPWQTTSGSGVRFGEPPTEYNIRQISSQIRTFSERVDDDDMLSAMRDYLSEAERVIFLGFSFGKMNMDLMRTGRDGPRKDVLGTVLQMSNPNKAEADHRIRATLTDADSGWLVTGMELSPVAANELLNNYWYRLSD
;
A
#
# COMPACT_ATOMS: atom_id res chain seq x y z
N MET A 1 26.06 -8.12 -17.07
CA MET A 1 25.01 -7.26 -16.48
C MET A 1 23.97 -7.10 -17.58
N HIS A 2 22.86 -7.85 -17.49
CA HIS A 2 21.83 -7.80 -18.52
C HIS A 2 21.12 -6.44 -18.44
N GLU A 3 20.60 -5.90 -19.55
CA GLU A 3 19.79 -4.67 -19.60
C GLU A 3 18.60 -4.65 -18.61
N TYR A 4 18.23 -5.79 -18.03
CA TYR A 4 17.28 -5.90 -16.93
C TYR A 4 17.76 -5.20 -15.64
N ASP A 5 19.06 -5.16 -15.35
CA ASP A 5 19.59 -4.67 -14.08
C ASP A 5 19.49 -3.15 -13.91
N ALA A 6 19.48 -2.39 -15.01
CA ALA A 6 19.53 -0.93 -14.97
C ALA A 6 18.24 -0.29 -14.43
N ALA A 7 17.07 -0.85 -14.80
CA ALA A 7 15.77 -0.35 -14.34
C ALA A 7 15.53 -0.58 -12.84
N TYR A 8 16.27 -1.49 -12.22
CA TYR A 8 16.22 -1.80 -10.79
C TYR A 8 17.50 -1.35 -10.06
N ASN A 9 18.23 -0.40 -10.65
CA ASN A 9 19.39 0.21 -10.03
C ASN A 9 18.97 1.42 -9.19
N MET A 10 18.29 1.17 -8.07
CA MET A 10 17.92 2.20 -7.11
C MET A 10 19.06 2.43 -6.12
N ASP A 11 19.45 3.70 -5.95
CA ASP A 11 20.43 4.10 -4.95
C ASP A 11 19.75 4.38 -3.60
N PHE A 12 19.69 3.35 -2.76
CA PHE A 12 19.11 3.44 -1.43
C PHE A 12 19.89 4.36 -0.47
N ALA A 13 21.17 4.64 -0.74
CA ALA A 13 21.98 5.51 0.12
C ALA A 13 21.51 6.97 0.07
N ASN A 14 20.89 7.37 -1.04
CA ASN A 14 20.38 8.73 -1.26
C ASN A 14 18.91 8.92 -0.83
N ILE A 15 18.26 7.89 -0.29
CA ILE A 15 16.88 7.93 0.21
C ILE A 15 16.73 7.28 1.60
N PRO A 16 17.61 7.59 2.58
CA PRO A 16 17.64 6.90 3.87
C PRO A 16 16.33 7.05 4.65
N ASP A 17 15.65 8.19 4.48
CA ASP A 17 14.43 8.56 5.20
C ASP A 17 13.14 8.19 4.45
N SER A 18 13.23 7.35 3.42
CA SER A 18 12.06 6.81 2.75
C SER A 18 11.33 5.83 3.66
N TRP A 19 10.02 6.06 3.87
CA TRP A 19 9.18 5.15 4.66
C TRP A 19 9.17 3.73 4.10
N HIS A 20 9.36 3.56 2.78
CA HIS A 20 9.45 2.26 2.14
C HIS A 20 10.61 1.42 2.70
N ASN A 21 11.75 2.04 3.03
CA ASN A 21 12.90 1.33 3.60
C ASN A 21 12.57 0.80 5.01
N THR A 22 11.98 1.67 5.84
CA THR A 22 11.56 1.33 7.20
C THR A 22 10.51 0.22 7.18
N PHE A 23 9.53 0.33 6.28
CA PHE A 23 8.54 -0.73 6.04
C PHE A 23 9.19 -2.07 5.68
N CYS A 24 10.12 -2.10 4.72
CA CYS A 24 10.80 -3.35 4.33
C CYS A 24 11.62 -3.95 5.49
N LYS A 25 12.27 -3.12 6.30
CA LYS A 25 13.02 -3.57 7.48
C LYS A 25 12.08 -4.18 8.52
N MET A 26 10.94 -3.56 8.79
CA MET A 26 9.93 -4.09 9.71
C MET A 26 9.36 -5.42 9.21
N LEU A 27 8.99 -5.50 7.93
CA LEU A 27 8.44 -6.72 7.33
C LEU A 27 9.39 -7.92 7.44
N THR A 28 10.69 -7.65 7.36
CA THR A 28 11.73 -8.70 7.36
C THR A 28 12.38 -8.87 8.72
N GLU A 29 11.88 -8.15 9.72
CA GLU A 29 12.33 -8.29 11.10
C GLU A 29 12.03 -9.71 11.59
N ASN A 30 13.05 -10.39 12.10
CA ASN A 30 12.99 -11.79 12.53
C ASN A 30 12.63 -12.82 11.44
N VAL A 31 12.50 -12.43 10.17
CA VAL A 31 12.28 -13.35 9.05
C VAL A 31 13.63 -13.91 8.58
N ARG A 32 13.74 -15.24 8.52
CA ARG A 32 14.92 -15.90 7.97
C ARG A 32 14.85 -15.86 6.45
N LEU A 33 16.01 -15.89 5.79
CA LEU A 33 16.07 -15.89 4.32
C LEU A 33 15.25 -17.03 3.68
N GLY A 34 15.23 -18.22 4.31
CA GLY A 34 14.44 -19.36 3.84
C GLY A 34 12.92 -19.21 3.99
N ASP A 35 12.46 -18.21 4.74
CA ASP A 35 11.05 -17.95 5.04
C ASP A 35 10.53 -16.68 4.34
N LEU A 36 11.31 -16.07 3.43
CA LEU A 36 10.91 -14.85 2.72
C LEU A 36 9.61 -14.98 1.93
N GLU A 37 9.24 -16.21 1.57
CA GLU A 37 8.01 -16.51 0.87
C GLU A 37 6.72 -16.15 1.64
N THR A 38 6.79 -16.00 2.96
CA THR A 38 5.66 -15.70 3.84
C THR A 38 5.66 -14.25 4.34
N VAL A 39 6.64 -13.44 3.91
CA VAL A 39 6.90 -12.08 4.43
C VAL A 39 5.72 -11.11 4.29
N PHE A 40 4.78 -11.40 3.38
CA PHE A 40 3.62 -10.56 3.09
C PHE A 40 2.28 -11.14 3.55
N GLU A 41 2.25 -12.27 4.27
CA GLU A 41 1.00 -12.98 4.61
C GLU A 41 0.04 -12.15 5.49
N ASN A 42 0.57 -11.27 6.34
CA ASN A 42 -0.21 -10.50 7.32
C ASN A 42 -0.29 -9.00 7.00
N VAL A 43 -0.08 -8.62 5.73
CA VAL A 43 -0.11 -7.20 5.33
C VAL A 43 -0.80 -7.04 3.99
N ALA A 44 -1.57 -5.96 3.87
CA ALA A 44 -2.11 -5.49 2.61
C ALA A 44 -1.90 -3.98 2.51
N ILE A 45 -1.81 -3.46 1.28
CA ILE A 45 -1.63 -2.04 1.01
C ILE A 45 -2.84 -1.53 0.23
N ILE A 46 -3.41 -0.42 0.68
CA ILE A 46 -4.42 0.33 -0.06
C ILE A 46 -3.79 1.68 -0.43
N THR A 47 -3.59 1.91 -1.73
CA THR A 47 -3.01 3.17 -2.24
C THR A 47 -3.97 3.83 -3.21
N PHE A 48 -4.21 5.12 -2.99
CA PHE A 48 -5.00 5.95 -3.89
C PHE A 48 -4.12 6.72 -4.90
N ASN A 49 -2.81 6.48 -4.86
CA ASN A 49 -1.89 7.02 -5.84
C ASN A 49 -1.95 6.16 -7.11
N TYR A 50 -1.79 6.82 -8.25
CA TYR A 50 -1.71 6.11 -9.54
C TYR A 50 -0.31 5.54 -9.82
N ASP A 51 0.72 6.07 -9.15
CA ASP A 51 2.10 5.62 -9.34
C ASP A 51 2.33 4.19 -8.83
N ARG A 52 3.51 3.66 -9.14
CA ARG A 52 3.90 2.27 -8.91
C ARG A 52 5.15 2.20 -8.02
N CYS A 53 5.38 3.25 -7.23
CA CYS A 53 6.62 3.43 -6.50
C CYS A 53 6.76 2.35 -5.42
N ILE A 54 5.67 1.98 -4.76
CA ILE A 54 5.67 0.97 -3.68
C ILE A 54 6.11 -0.38 -4.26
N GLU A 55 5.47 -0.82 -5.32
CA GLU A 55 5.69 -2.09 -6.01
C GLU A 55 7.09 -2.16 -6.60
N HIS A 56 7.53 -1.08 -7.23
CA HIS A 56 8.88 -0.97 -7.77
C HIS A 56 9.95 -1.00 -6.67
N TYR A 57 9.71 -0.28 -5.57
CA TYR A 57 10.62 -0.23 -4.44
C TYR A 57 10.77 -1.59 -3.78
N LEU A 58 9.65 -2.27 -3.47
CA LEU A 58 9.64 -3.58 -2.81
C LEU A 58 10.43 -4.62 -3.62
N LEU A 59 10.17 -4.73 -4.92
CA LEU A 59 10.90 -5.64 -5.79
C LEU A 59 12.40 -5.34 -5.79
N THR A 60 12.76 -4.06 -5.94
CA THR A 60 14.16 -3.64 -5.97
C THR A 60 14.85 -3.90 -4.64
N TRP A 61 14.15 -3.68 -3.54
CA TRP A 61 14.66 -3.89 -2.19
C TRP A 61 14.93 -5.38 -1.95
N LEU A 62 14.03 -6.28 -2.32
CA LEU A 62 14.25 -7.73 -2.23
C LEU A 62 15.47 -8.17 -3.04
N ILE A 63 15.59 -7.72 -4.30
CA ILE A 63 16.73 -8.07 -5.16
C ILE A 63 18.06 -7.58 -4.55
N LYS A 64 18.09 -6.36 -4.02
CA LYS A 64 19.35 -5.71 -3.60
C LYS A 64 19.76 -6.08 -2.16
N TYR A 65 18.81 -6.10 -1.23
CA TYR A 65 19.09 -6.37 0.19
C TYR A 65 19.00 -7.85 0.54
N MET A 66 18.00 -8.57 0.02
CA MET A 66 17.89 -10.02 0.24
C MET A 66 18.75 -10.84 -0.74
N ARG A 67 19.29 -10.19 -1.79
CA ARG A 67 20.19 -10.79 -2.79
C ARG A 67 19.57 -11.99 -3.52
N ILE A 68 18.26 -11.96 -3.70
CA ILE A 68 17.53 -12.99 -4.45
C ILE A 68 17.34 -12.60 -5.92
N PRO A 69 17.22 -13.58 -6.85
CA PRO A 69 17.01 -13.30 -8.27
C PRO A 69 15.69 -12.59 -8.54
N TYR A 70 15.63 -11.84 -9.65
CA TYR A 70 14.42 -11.12 -10.08
C TYR A 70 13.16 -11.96 -10.10
N GLY A 71 13.23 -13.19 -10.64
CA GLY A 71 12.07 -14.08 -10.73
C GLY A 71 11.51 -14.46 -9.37
N GLU A 72 12.39 -14.77 -8.42
CA GLU A 72 12.01 -15.09 -7.04
C GLU A 72 11.41 -13.88 -6.33
N ALA A 73 12.05 -12.71 -6.43
CA ALA A 73 11.51 -11.46 -5.88
C ALA A 73 10.14 -11.11 -6.47
N ALA A 74 9.94 -11.34 -7.77
CA ALA A 74 8.67 -11.12 -8.43
C ALA A 74 7.57 -12.04 -7.89
N GLU A 75 7.84 -13.33 -7.70
CA GLU A 75 6.87 -14.25 -7.09
C GLU A 75 6.51 -13.83 -5.67
N ILE A 76 7.49 -13.43 -4.85
CA ILE A 76 7.23 -12.95 -3.48
C ILE A 76 6.38 -11.67 -3.52
N CYS A 77 6.72 -10.68 -4.36
CA CYS A 77 5.93 -9.45 -4.49
C CYS A 77 4.49 -9.70 -4.96
N ARG A 78 4.21 -10.72 -5.78
CA ARG A 78 2.84 -11.06 -6.19
C ARG A 78 1.96 -11.55 -5.05
N LYS A 79 2.55 -12.02 -3.94
CA LYS A 79 1.79 -12.47 -2.76
C LYS A 79 1.25 -11.30 -1.93
N LEU A 80 1.78 -10.09 -2.09
CA LEU A 80 1.31 -8.90 -1.38
C LEU A 80 0.03 -8.34 -2.02
N PRO A 81 -1.11 -8.28 -1.32
CA PRO A 81 -2.30 -7.61 -1.81
C PRO A 81 -2.06 -6.09 -1.83
N ILE A 82 -2.09 -5.50 -3.03
CA ILE A 82 -2.01 -4.05 -3.24
C ILE A 82 -3.24 -3.60 -4.02
N PHE A 83 -4.09 -2.82 -3.36
CA PHE A 83 -5.34 -2.30 -3.91
C PHE A 83 -5.13 -0.87 -4.41
N HIS A 84 -5.52 -0.62 -5.66
CA HIS A 84 -5.56 0.71 -6.27
C HIS A 84 -7.01 1.10 -6.58
N PRO A 85 -7.76 1.74 -5.66
CA PRO A 85 -9.16 2.10 -5.88
C PRO A 85 -9.39 3.00 -7.10
N TYR A 86 -8.39 3.78 -7.49
CA TYR A 86 -8.42 4.63 -8.70
C TYR A 86 -7.63 4.03 -9.87
N GLY A 87 -7.24 2.76 -9.80
CA GLY A 87 -6.34 2.16 -10.76
C GLY A 87 -4.93 2.76 -10.69
N GLN A 88 -4.14 2.48 -11.72
CA GLN A 88 -2.70 2.75 -11.73
C GLN A 88 -2.20 3.06 -13.14
N VAL A 89 -1.02 3.67 -13.24
CA VAL A 89 -0.38 4.00 -14.53
C VAL A 89 0.29 2.80 -15.21
N GLY A 90 -0.43 1.67 -15.28
CA GLY A 90 -0.04 0.46 -16.01
C GLY A 90 0.74 -0.55 -15.19
N LEU A 91 0.46 -1.84 -15.31
CA LEU A 91 1.21 -2.90 -14.60
C LEU A 91 2.73 -2.86 -14.87
N LEU A 92 3.54 -3.16 -13.86
CA LEU A 92 4.96 -3.48 -14.00
C LEU A 92 5.13 -4.83 -14.73
N PRO A 93 6.29 -5.10 -15.38
CA PRO A 93 6.48 -6.31 -16.16
C PRO A 93 6.24 -7.60 -15.40
N TRP A 94 6.54 -7.63 -14.09
CA TRP A 94 6.29 -8.82 -13.27
C TRP A 94 4.81 -8.98 -12.90
N GLN A 95 3.98 -7.95 -12.96
CA GLN A 95 2.56 -8.07 -12.60
C GLN A 95 1.70 -8.68 -13.72
N THR A 96 2.26 -8.95 -14.91
CA THR A 96 1.50 -9.46 -16.06
C THR A 96 2.27 -10.53 -16.82
N THR A 97 1.54 -11.53 -17.32
CA THR A 97 2.08 -12.59 -18.17
C THR A 97 1.91 -12.29 -19.66
N SER A 98 1.10 -11.29 -20.01
CA SER A 98 0.77 -10.93 -21.40
C SER A 98 1.83 -10.08 -22.10
N GLY A 99 2.93 -9.75 -21.42
CA GLY A 99 3.98 -8.87 -21.95
C GLY A 99 3.58 -7.40 -22.04
N SER A 100 2.42 -7.02 -21.51
CA SER A 100 1.90 -5.66 -21.56
C SER A 100 2.44 -4.71 -20.50
N GLY A 101 3.31 -5.22 -19.61
CA GLY A 101 3.83 -4.44 -18.50
C GLY A 101 4.90 -3.46 -18.98
N VAL A 102 4.93 -2.28 -18.37
CA VAL A 102 5.91 -1.24 -18.72
C VAL A 102 6.84 -1.03 -17.55
N ARG A 103 8.16 -0.94 -17.80
CA ARG A 103 9.14 -0.76 -16.72
C ARG A 103 8.91 0.58 -16.03
N PHE A 104 9.40 0.68 -14.80
CA PHE A 104 9.34 1.92 -14.06
C PHE A 104 10.25 2.97 -14.72
N GLY A 105 9.74 4.18 -14.94
CA GLY A 105 10.46 5.26 -15.62
C GLY A 105 10.61 5.09 -17.14
N GLU A 106 10.14 3.98 -17.73
CA GLU A 106 10.18 3.77 -19.17
C GLU A 106 9.06 4.56 -19.87
N PRO A 107 9.36 5.30 -20.94
CA PRO A 107 8.32 5.97 -21.72
C PRO A 107 7.35 4.95 -22.35
N PRO A 108 6.03 5.21 -22.31
CA PRO A 108 5.09 4.35 -23.01
C PRO A 108 5.31 4.44 -24.52
N THR A 109 5.02 3.34 -25.22
CA THR A 109 5.00 3.26 -26.68
C THR A 109 3.59 3.53 -27.21
N GLU A 110 3.47 3.87 -28.49
CA GLU A 110 2.15 4.01 -29.14
C GLU A 110 1.28 2.75 -29.02
N TYR A 111 1.92 1.58 -28.91
CA TYR A 111 1.22 0.30 -28.77
C TYR A 111 0.66 0.09 -27.37
N ASN A 112 1.41 0.43 -26.32
CA ASN A 112 1.01 0.15 -24.94
C ASN A 112 0.25 1.31 -24.26
N ILE A 113 0.33 2.54 -24.79
CA ILE A 113 -0.31 3.71 -24.16
C ILE A 113 -1.81 3.54 -23.96
N ARG A 114 -2.51 2.97 -24.95
CA ARG A 114 -3.95 2.72 -24.86
C ARG A 114 -4.26 1.76 -23.71
N GLN A 115 -3.51 0.68 -23.61
CA GLN A 115 -3.69 -0.32 -22.56
C GLN A 115 -3.31 0.20 -21.16
N ILE A 116 -2.30 1.06 -21.07
CA ILE A 116 -1.94 1.72 -19.81
C ILE A 116 -3.04 2.69 -19.40
N SER A 117 -3.54 3.48 -20.34
CA SER A 117 -4.60 4.46 -20.06
C SER A 117 -5.89 3.82 -19.57
N SER A 118 -6.25 2.62 -20.06
CA SER A 118 -7.42 1.87 -19.58
C SER A 118 -7.27 1.29 -18.17
N GLN A 119 -6.07 1.35 -17.57
CA GLN A 119 -5.82 0.94 -16.19
C GLN A 119 -5.91 2.10 -15.20
N ILE A 120 -5.97 3.34 -15.70
CA ILE A 120 -6.32 4.50 -14.90
C ILE A 120 -7.83 4.51 -14.81
N ARG A 121 -8.36 4.45 -13.59
CA ARG A 121 -9.82 4.48 -13.38
C ARG A 121 -10.24 5.88 -13.06
N THR A 122 -11.17 6.39 -13.86
CA THR A 122 -11.84 7.64 -13.56
C THR A 122 -12.99 7.39 -12.57
N PHE A 123 -13.45 8.47 -11.92
CA PHE A 123 -14.52 8.41 -10.93
C PHE A 123 -15.80 7.73 -11.45
N SER A 124 -16.12 7.84 -12.74
CA SER A 124 -17.35 7.31 -13.32
C SER A 124 -17.32 5.82 -13.66
N GLU A 125 -16.13 5.22 -13.73
CA GLU A 125 -15.94 3.81 -14.14
C GLU A 125 -16.05 2.83 -12.96
N ARG A 126 -16.57 3.30 -11.82
CA ARG A 126 -16.60 2.62 -10.51
C ARG A 126 -17.60 1.47 -10.40
N VAL A 127 -18.39 1.19 -11.43
CA VAL A 127 -19.51 0.23 -11.37
C VAL A 127 -19.08 -1.20 -11.74
N ASP A 128 -17.95 -1.38 -12.42
CA ASP A 128 -17.60 -2.66 -13.06
C ASP A 128 -16.58 -3.52 -12.29
N ASP A 129 -16.09 -3.08 -11.12
CA ASP A 129 -15.13 -3.87 -10.32
C ASP A 129 -15.48 -3.85 -8.83
N ASP A 130 -16.68 -4.33 -8.54
CA ASP A 130 -17.17 -4.56 -7.18
C ASP A 130 -16.31 -5.62 -6.48
N ASP A 131 -15.69 -6.54 -7.21
CA ASP A 131 -14.87 -7.62 -6.65
C ASP A 131 -13.60 -7.10 -5.97
N MET A 132 -12.83 -6.23 -6.63
CA MET A 132 -11.62 -5.65 -6.03
C MET A 132 -11.96 -4.76 -4.82
N LEU A 133 -13.01 -3.94 -4.93
CA LEU A 133 -13.46 -3.10 -3.83
C LEU A 133 -14.03 -3.93 -2.66
N SER A 134 -14.74 -5.01 -2.95
CA SER A 134 -15.20 -5.97 -1.94
C SER A 134 -14.02 -6.61 -1.23
N ALA A 135 -13.05 -7.16 -1.97
CA ALA A 135 -11.85 -7.75 -1.39
C ALA A 135 -11.08 -6.74 -0.52
N MET A 136 -10.89 -5.52 -1.02
CA MET A 136 -10.26 -4.44 -0.26
C MET A 136 -10.99 -4.17 1.08
N ARG A 137 -12.32 -4.09 1.05
CA ARG A 137 -13.15 -3.87 2.24
C ARG A 137 -13.12 -5.07 3.19
N ASP A 138 -13.02 -6.29 2.67
CA ASP A 138 -12.87 -7.51 3.47
C ASP A 138 -11.52 -7.48 4.23
N TYR A 139 -10.41 -7.18 3.54
CA TYR A 139 -9.11 -6.98 4.20
C TYR A 139 -9.17 -5.90 5.28
N LEU A 140 -9.80 -4.76 4.98
CA LEU A 140 -9.91 -3.67 5.94
C LEU A 140 -10.81 -4.01 7.13
N SER A 141 -11.89 -4.77 6.88
CA SER A 141 -12.82 -5.26 7.91
C SER A 141 -12.12 -6.27 8.83
N GLU A 142 -11.30 -7.17 8.29
CA GLU A 142 -10.59 -8.20 9.07
C GLU A 142 -9.33 -7.70 9.79
N ALA A 143 -8.75 -6.58 9.35
CA ALA A 143 -7.52 -6.05 9.95
C ALA A 143 -7.70 -5.63 11.42
N GLU A 144 -6.89 -6.15 12.32
CA GLU A 144 -6.80 -5.67 13.71
C GLU A 144 -6.09 -4.31 13.81
N ARG A 145 -5.25 -4.00 12.83
CA ARG A 145 -4.46 -2.78 12.78
C ARG A 145 -4.58 -2.08 11.43
N VAL A 146 -4.83 -0.78 11.46
CA VAL A 146 -4.91 0.06 10.26
C VAL A 146 -3.95 1.25 10.40
N ILE A 147 -3.09 1.45 9.41
CA ILE A 147 -2.05 2.50 9.44
C ILE A 147 -2.24 3.42 8.23
N PHE A 148 -2.54 4.70 8.49
CA PHE A 148 -2.68 5.73 7.47
C PHE A 148 -1.38 6.53 7.30
N LEU A 149 -0.73 6.38 6.14
CA LEU A 149 0.52 7.08 5.82
C LEU A 149 0.29 8.14 4.74
N GLY A 150 0.55 9.41 5.04
CA GLY A 150 0.42 10.51 4.08
C GLY A 150 -0.99 10.69 3.51
N PHE A 151 -2.02 10.34 4.28
CA PHE A 151 -3.40 10.24 3.80
C PHE A 151 -4.23 11.48 4.14
N SER A 152 -5.10 11.93 3.23
CA SER A 152 -5.88 13.17 3.41
C SER A 152 -7.21 13.02 4.14
N PHE A 153 -7.67 11.79 4.38
CA PHE A 153 -8.98 11.47 4.97
C PHE A 153 -10.16 12.12 4.23
N GLY A 154 -9.98 12.39 2.92
CA GLY A 154 -11.01 12.97 2.07
C GLY A 154 -12.24 12.06 1.99
N LYS A 155 -13.44 12.63 2.13
CA LYS A 155 -14.72 11.90 2.20
C LYS A 155 -14.84 10.82 1.13
N MET A 156 -14.47 11.13 -0.11
CA MET A 156 -14.56 10.18 -1.22
C MET A 156 -13.71 8.91 -1.04
N ASN A 157 -12.49 9.04 -0.52
CA ASN A 157 -11.63 7.87 -0.26
C ASN A 157 -12.18 7.06 0.92
N MET A 158 -12.69 7.76 1.94
CA MET A 158 -13.31 7.13 3.11
C MET A 158 -14.57 6.36 2.71
N ASP A 159 -15.43 6.93 1.87
CA ASP A 159 -16.64 6.26 1.36
C ASP A 159 -16.29 4.96 0.59
N LEU A 160 -15.18 4.94 -0.17
CA LEU A 160 -14.74 3.74 -0.89
C LEU A 160 -14.28 2.64 0.04
N MET A 161 -13.59 3.01 1.12
CA MET A 161 -13.10 2.09 2.15
C MET A 161 -14.15 1.66 3.16
N ARG A 162 -15.37 2.22 3.11
CA ARG A 162 -16.40 1.92 4.10
C ARG A 162 -16.65 0.43 4.19
N THR A 163 -16.41 -0.15 5.36
CA THR A 163 -16.62 -1.57 5.61
C THR A 163 -18.12 -1.85 5.68
N GLY A 164 -18.58 -2.89 4.99
CA GLY A 164 -19.98 -3.33 5.02
C GLY A 164 -20.27 -4.44 6.04
N ARG A 165 -19.27 -4.80 6.85
CA ARG A 165 -19.37 -5.74 7.95
C ARG A 165 -18.34 -5.40 9.01
N ASP A 166 -18.67 -5.72 10.25
CA ASP A 166 -17.73 -5.65 11.35
C ASP A 166 -16.70 -6.77 11.31
N GLY A 167 -15.51 -6.46 11.81
CA GLY A 167 -14.48 -7.44 12.14
C GLY A 167 -13.96 -7.25 13.55
N PRO A 168 -12.68 -7.55 13.83
CA PRO A 168 -12.12 -7.37 15.17
C PRO A 168 -12.06 -5.90 15.57
N ARG A 169 -11.81 -5.67 16.87
CA ARG A 169 -11.46 -4.34 17.38
C ARG A 169 -10.19 -3.85 16.71
N LYS A 170 -10.16 -2.56 16.41
CA LYS A 170 -9.12 -1.96 15.59
C LYS A 170 -8.27 -0.99 16.39
N ASP A 171 -6.99 -1.11 16.18
CA ASP A 171 -5.98 -0.15 16.58
C ASP A 171 -5.53 0.65 15.35
N VAL A 172 -5.66 1.97 15.42
CA VAL A 172 -5.41 2.84 14.27
C VAL A 172 -4.27 3.80 14.57
N LEU A 173 -3.30 3.83 13.65
CA LEU A 173 -2.25 4.84 13.60
C LEU A 173 -2.42 5.68 12.33
N GLY A 174 -2.08 6.97 12.39
CA GLY A 174 -2.13 7.81 11.20
C GLY A 174 -1.24 9.04 11.27
N THR A 175 -0.70 9.45 10.12
CA THR A 175 -0.02 10.73 10.00
C THR A 175 -1.01 11.86 9.74
N VAL A 176 -0.87 12.98 10.45
CA VAL A 176 -1.67 14.21 10.27
C VAL A 176 -0.77 15.46 10.22
N LEU A 177 0.42 15.31 9.65
CA LEU A 177 1.39 16.39 9.47
C LEU A 177 0.73 17.61 8.81
N GLN A 178 0.93 18.80 9.38
CA GLN A 178 0.36 20.07 8.93
C GLN A 178 -1.19 20.18 8.92
N MET A 179 -1.92 19.19 9.44
CA MET A 179 -3.38 19.32 9.59
C MET A 179 -3.74 20.21 10.78
N SER A 180 -4.74 21.08 10.60
CA SER A 180 -5.32 21.88 11.68
C SER A 180 -6.11 21.01 12.67
N ASN A 181 -6.30 21.48 13.91
CA ASN A 181 -7.05 20.73 14.92
C ASN A 181 -8.49 20.38 14.49
N PRO A 182 -9.27 21.28 13.85
CA PRO A 182 -10.58 20.92 13.32
C PRO A 182 -10.53 19.80 12.28
N ASN A 183 -9.54 19.83 11.37
CA ASN A 183 -9.38 18.79 10.35
C ASN A 183 -8.98 17.45 10.96
N LYS A 184 -8.19 17.44 12.04
CA LYS A 184 -7.85 16.21 12.78
C LYS A 184 -9.09 15.60 13.44
N ALA A 185 -9.97 16.42 14.02
CA ALA A 185 -11.23 15.94 14.60
C ALA A 185 -12.15 15.34 13.53
N GLU A 186 -12.23 15.96 12.36
CA GLU A 186 -12.98 15.41 11.23
C GLU A 186 -12.36 14.11 10.70
N ALA A 187 -11.02 14.01 10.66
CA ALA A 187 -10.33 12.78 10.30
C ALA A 187 -10.63 11.64 11.28
N ASP A 188 -10.53 11.89 12.60
CA ASP A 188 -10.95 10.94 13.65
C ASP A 188 -12.37 10.45 13.41
N HIS A 189 -13.32 11.38 13.22
CA HIS A 189 -14.72 11.03 13.00
C HIS A 189 -14.90 10.15 11.76
N ARG A 190 -14.27 10.51 10.63
CA ARG A 190 -14.37 9.74 9.39
C ARG A 190 -13.75 8.36 9.50
N ILE A 191 -12.60 8.23 10.14
CA ILE A 191 -11.94 6.93 10.36
C ILE A 191 -12.89 6.00 11.11
N ARG A 192 -13.43 6.49 12.23
CA ARG A 192 -14.36 5.73 13.06
C ARG A 192 -15.58 5.28 12.23
N ALA A 193 -16.21 6.22 11.52
CA ALA A 193 -17.41 5.95 10.70
C ALA A 193 -17.18 5.06 9.47
N THR A 194 -15.93 4.92 9.03
CA THR A 194 -15.52 4.10 7.89
C THR A 194 -15.19 2.67 8.30
N LEU A 195 -14.60 2.52 9.49
CA LEU A 195 -14.09 1.24 10.01
C LEU A 195 -15.04 0.53 10.98
N THR A 196 -16.25 1.07 11.16
CA THR A 196 -17.31 0.51 12.00
C THR A 196 -18.57 0.41 11.15
N ASP A 197 -19.25 -0.73 11.19
CA ASP A 197 -20.55 -0.85 10.53
C ASP A 197 -21.59 0.10 11.16
N ALA A 198 -22.58 0.51 10.38
CA ALA A 198 -23.56 1.52 10.81
C ALA A 198 -24.42 1.05 12.00
N ASP A 199 -24.61 -0.26 12.15
CA ASP A 199 -25.49 -0.85 13.16
C ASP A 199 -24.75 -1.26 14.46
N SER A 200 -23.46 -0.95 14.55
CA SER A 200 -22.56 -1.43 15.62
C SER A 200 -21.95 -0.35 16.49
N GLY A 201 -21.46 -0.75 17.67
CA GLY A 201 -20.62 0.10 18.52
C GLY A 201 -19.24 0.31 17.88
N TRP A 202 -18.58 1.43 18.21
CA TRP A 202 -17.27 1.78 17.65
C TRP A 202 -16.24 0.63 17.77
N LEU A 203 -15.78 0.10 16.62
CA LEU A 203 -14.74 -0.93 16.57
C LEU A 203 -13.34 -0.36 16.79
N VAL A 204 -13.14 0.93 16.51
CA VAL A 204 -11.88 1.63 16.71
C VAL A 204 -11.67 1.91 18.20
N THR A 205 -10.90 1.04 18.85
CA THR A 205 -10.61 1.12 20.30
C THR A 205 -9.31 1.85 20.62
N GLY A 206 -8.34 1.85 19.70
CA GLY A 206 -7.10 2.62 19.77
C GLY A 206 -7.01 3.60 18.60
N MET A 207 -6.70 4.86 18.89
CA MET A 207 -6.78 6.10 18.09
C MET A 207 -5.53 6.96 18.24
N GLU A 208 -4.49 6.84 17.41
CA GLU A 208 -3.36 7.76 17.44
C GLU A 208 -3.06 8.43 16.09
N LEU A 209 -3.31 9.74 16.01
CA LEU A 209 -3.05 10.58 14.85
C LEU A 209 -1.92 11.55 15.15
N SER A 210 -0.73 11.25 14.63
CA SER A 210 0.52 11.95 14.96
C SER A 210 0.91 12.97 13.88
N PRO A 211 1.31 14.20 14.24
CA PRO A 211 1.66 15.25 13.28
C PRO A 211 3.07 15.08 12.71
N VAL A 212 3.41 13.89 12.24
CA VAL A 212 4.74 13.49 11.76
C VAL A 212 4.66 12.94 10.33
N ALA A 213 5.81 12.85 9.65
CA ALA A 213 5.89 12.21 8.34
C ALA A 213 5.76 10.67 8.45
N ALA A 214 5.46 10.00 7.34
CA ALA A 214 5.23 8.55 7.30
C ALA A 214 6.41 7.73 7.85
N ASN A 215 7.64 8.10 7.46
CA ASN A 215 8.84 7.39 7.92
C ASN A 215 9.03 7.52 9.44
N GLU A 216 8.78 8.71 9.99
CA GLU A 216 8.89 8.97 11.42
C GLU A 216 7.80 8.22 12.20
N LEU A 217 6.56 8.16 11.69
CA LEU A 217 5.51 7.33 12.30
C LEU A 217 5.97 5.88 12.41
N LEU A 218 6.42 5.26 11.32
CA LEU A 218 6.86 3.86 11.34
C LEU A 218 8.02 3.64 12.31
N ASN A 219 9.01 4.55 12.36
CA ASN A 219 10.11 4.47 13.32
C ASN A 219 9.67 4.68 14.78
N ASN A 220 8.61 5.45 15.04
CA ASN A 220 8.14 5.66 16.41
C ASN A 220 7.37 4.45 16.97
N TYR A 221 6.73 3.66 16.11
CA TYR A 221 5.90 2.52 16.52
C TYR A 221 6.44 1.17 16.07
N TRP A 222 7.68 1.06 15.56
CA TRP A 222 8.21 -0.20 15.01
C TRP A 222 8.01 -1.40 15.93
N TYR A 223 8.31 -1.26 17.22
CA TYR A 223 8.15 -2.35 18.20
C TYR A 223 6.69 -2.81 18.32
N ARG A 224 5.74 -1.87 18.30
CA ARG A 224 4.30 -2.18 18.33
C ARG A 224 3.83 -2.83 17.03
N LEU A 225 4.51 -2.55 15.91
CA LEU A 225 4.10 -2.93 14.57
C LEU A 225 4.72 -4.27 14.10
N SER A 226 5.87 -4.64 14.65
CA SER A 226 6.59 -5.89 14.34
C SER A 226 6.22 -7.05 15.27
N ASP A 227 5.48 -6.80 16.35
CA ASP A 227 4.84 -7.80 17.22
C ASP A 227 3.50 -8.29 16.62
#